data_AF-A0A0H5QGD8-F1
#
_entry.id   AF-A0A0H5QGD8-F1
#
_cell.length_a   1.000
_cell.length_b   1.000
_cell.length_c   1.000
_cell.angle_alpha   90.00
_cell.angle_beta   90.00
_cell.angle_gamma   90.00
#
_symmetry.space_group_name_H-M   'P 1'
#
loop_
_entity.id
_entity.type
_entity.pdbx_description
1 polymer ?
#
loop_
_entity_poly.entity_id
_entity_poly.type
_entity_poly.pdbx_seq_one_letter_code
_entity_poly.pdbx_strand_id
1 'polypeptide(L)'
;FMFSGVIIVLVGLSFGASESDYEDVINELYSSDCDDSASSIADYEDIRDASSSSETVCRELLDAIRIRPSPDADLATAADLARRIGDQCIRGFFVFNDVDKVLQRYGGEPLPIHTIALIEKRGDVANILFDKGADVFVLDRFEKTPLQIATSHKQINAVQKIIEILNGHGTTRKQRELDHINKKGQTALHIAVKLQSIQMVTTLQNAGANPEIPVLNGNTALEMAIFEWRRRSLSEDAYAIIQRLRNEN
;
A
#
# COMPACT_ATOMS: atom_id res chain seq x y z
N PHE A 1 -6.13 19.48 -27.48
CA PHE A 1 -4.84 20.20 -27.49
C PHE A 1 -4.61 20.65 -26.06
N MET A 2 -3.83 19.96 -25.24
CA MET A 2 -2.36 19.88 -25.18
C MET A 2 -1.92 20.56 -23.87
N PHE A 3 -1.41 19.74 -22.93
CA PHE A 3 -0.35 20.02 -21.94
C PHE A 3 -0.58 21.19 -20.93
N SER A 4 -0.01 21.29 -19.74
CA SER A 4 0.93 20.54 -18.88
C SER A 4 1.23 21.48 -17.70
N GLY A 5 1.58 20.93 -16.53
CA GLY A 5 2.12 21.67 -15.37
C GLY A 5 1.00 22.15 -14.45
N VAL A 6 0.90 21.67 -13.22
CA VAL A 6 1.92 21.87 -12.19
C VAL A 6 2.08 20.61 -11.33
N ILE A 7 3.25 19.97 -11.44
CA ILE A 7 3.88 19.27 -10.32
C ILE A 7 5.00 20.19 -9.84
N ILE A 8 5.23 20.21 -8.53
CA ILE A 8 6.39 20.72 -7.78
C ILE A 8 6.30 22.21 -7.42
N VAL A 9 5.93 22.53 -6.17
CA VAL A 9 6.80 22.95 -5.03
C VAL A 9 5.91 22.75 -3.76
N LEU A 10 6.22 22.03 -2.68
CA LEU A 10 7.41 22.06 -1.83
C LEU A 10 7.62 20.70 -1.12
N VAL A 11 8.74 20.06 -1.44
CA VAL A 11 9.57 19.39 -0.44
C VAL A 11 10.19 20.49 0.43
N GLY A 12 10.08 20.37 1.75
CA GLY A 12 10.97 21.07 2.68
C GLY A 12 10.31 22.11 3.57
N LEU A 13 9.62 21.65 4.62
CA LEU A 13 9.72 22.29 5.94
C LEU A 13 9.85 21.18 7.00
N SER A 14 11.11 20.83 7.26
CA SER A 14 11.47 20.47 8.63
C SER A 14 11.27 21.73 9.49
N PHE A 15 10.79 21.54 10.72
CA PHE A 15 10.52 22.54 11.78
C PHE A 15 9.10 23.14 11.83
N GLY A 16 8.26 22.55 12.67
CA GLY A 16 7.47 23.30 13.67
C GLY A 16 6.33 24.20 13.18
N ALA A 17 5.49 23.75 12.25
CA ALA A 17 4.22 24.41 11.97
C ALA A 17 3.12 23.93 12.94
N SER A 18 2.31 24.85 13.45
CA SER A 18 1.19 24.57 14.36
C SER A 18 -0.08 24.24 13.58
N GLU A 19 -1.03 23.58 14.24
CA GLU A 19 -2.29 23.06 13.69
C GLU A 19 -3.11 24.09 12.87
N SER A 20 -2.96 25.38 13.14
CA SER A 20 -3.59 26.49 12.39
C SER A 20 -3.08 26.61 10.94
N ASP A 21 -1.82 26.27 10.68
CA ASP A 21 -1.17 26.56 9.40
C ASP A 21 -1.61 25.57 8.30
N TYR A 22 -2.24 24.46 8.68
CA TYR A 22 -2.77 23.45 7.76
C TYR A 22 -4.24 23.70 7.39
N GLU A 23 -5.06 24.18 8.33
CA GLU A 23 -6.44 24.62 8.08
C GLU A 23 -6.48 25.77 7.08
N ASP A 24 -5.57 26.74 7.23
CA ASP A 24 -5.47 27.87 6.32
C ASP A 24 -5.06 27.46 4.90
N VAL A 25 -4.13 26.50 4.75
CA VAL A 25 -3.70 25.98 3.43
C VAL A 25 -4.81 25.18 2.74
N ILE A 26 -5.62 24.43 3.50
CA ILE A 26 -6.78 23.71 2.95
C ILE A 26 -7.87 24.71 2.53
N ASN A 27 -8.15 25.72 3.35
CA ASN A 27 -9.15 26.75 3.01
C ASN A 27 -8.70 27.60 1.81
N GLU A 28 -7.41 27.90 1.67
CA GLU A 28 -6.86 28.64 0.54
C GLU A 28 -6.89 27.83 -0.77
N LEU A 29 -6.60 26.53 -0.71
CA LEU A 29 -6.70 25.61 -1.86
C LEU A 29 -8.16 25.41 -2.35
N TYR A 30 -9.15 25.50 -1.48
CA TYR A 30 -10.58 25.32 -1.84
C TYR A 30 -11.35 26.63 -2.06
N SER A 31 -10.77 27.80 -1.74
CA SER A 31 -11.39 29.11 -2.01
C SER A 31 -11.11 29.65 -3.43
N SER A 32 -10.11 29.13 -4.13
CA SER A 32 -9.66 29.72 -5.41
C SER A 32 -10.41 29.25 -6.67
N ASP A 33 -11.39 28.34 -6.55
CA ASP A 33 -12.14 27.78 -7.69
C ASP A 33 -13.69 27.86 -7.55
N CYS A 34 -14.21 28.74 -6.69
CA CYS A 34 -15.66 28.91 -6.52
C CYS A 34 -16.09 30.30 -7.00
N ASP A 35 -16.57 30.39 -8.25
CA ASP A 35 -17.33 31.54 -8.73
C ASP A 35 -18.46 31.87 -7.74
N ASP A 36 -18.50 33.14 -7.33
CA ASP A 36 -19.48 33.72 -6.40
C ASP A 36 -20.93 33.53 -6.88
N SER A 37 -21.60 32.50 -6.39
CA SER A 37 -23.06 32.54 -6.19
C SER A 37 -23.46 31.67 -5.00
N ALA A 38 -23.57 32.30 -3.84
CA ALA A 38 -23.95 31.68 -2.58
C ALA A 38 -25.32 30.97 -2.63
N SER A 39 -25.32 29.69 -2.30
CA SER A 39 -26.41 28.85 -1.75
C SER A 39 -25.73 27.53 -1.35
N SER A 40 -25.81 26.95 -0.18
CA SER A 40 -26.62 27.13 1.03
C SER A 40 -25.79 26.59 2.22
N ILE A 41 -25.98 27.13 3.42
CA ILE A 41 -25.39 26.60 4.67
C ILE A 41 -25.74 25.09 4.88
N ALA A 42 -26.79 24.59 4.22
CA ALA A 42 -27.17 23.18 4.21
C ALA A 42 -26.15 22.27 3.47
N ASP A 43 -25.47 22.76 2.45
CA ASP A 43 -24.47 21.96 1.72
C ASP A 43 -23.19 21.77 2.57
N TYR A 44 -22.88 22.74 3.44
CA TYR A 44 -21.76 22.64 4.39
C TYR A 44 -22.06 21.67 5.56
N GLU A 45 -23.30 21.62 6.05
CA GLU A 45 -23.73 20.62 7.05
C GLU A 45 -23.78 19.21 6.46
N ASP A 46 -24.27 19.04 5.22
CA ASP A 46 -24.27 17.75 4.52
C ASP A 46 -22.85 17.26 4.19
N ILE A 47 -21.92 18.15 3.85
CA ILE A 47 -20.50 17.78 3.67
C ILE A 47 -19.86 17.41 5.01
N ARG A 48 -20.16 18.12 6.10
CA ARG A 48 -19.63 17.80 7.44
C ARG A 48 -20.19 16.48 7.99
N ASP A 49 -21.47 16.21 7.76
CA ASP A 49 -22.12 14.95 8.13
C ASP A 49 -21.67 13.80 7.21
N ALA A 50 -21.39 14.05 5.93
CA ALA A 50 -20.73 13.12 5.02
C ALA A 50 -19.28 12.81 5.46
N SER A 51 -18.53 13.81 5.92
CA SER A 51 -17.18 13.61 6.48
C SER A 51 -17.21 12.81 7.79
N SER A 52 -18.19 13.06 8.67
CA SER A 52 -18.35 12.32 9.93
C SER A 52 -18.84 10.86 9.71
N SER A 53 -19.73 10.63 8.74
CA SER A 53 -20.16 9.29 8.35
C SER A 53 -19.07 8.51 7.62
N SER A 54 -18.26 9.19 6.81
CA SER A 54 -17.07 8.60 6.19
C SER A 54 -16.01 8.22 7.25
N GLU A 55 -15.79 9.07 8.25
CA GLU A 55 -14.85 8.79 9.35
C GLU A 55 -15.29 7.59 10.21
N THR A 56 -16.56 7.53 10.59
CA THR A 56 -17.12 6.43 11.37
C THR A 56 -17.03 5.09 10.63
N VAL A 57 -17.39 5.04 9.35
CA VAL A 57 -17.25 3.82 8.53
C VAL A 57 -15.78 3.41 8.40
N CYS A 58 -14.86 4.36 8.27
CA CYS A 58 -13.43 4.08 8.13
C CYS A 58 -12.81 3.60 9.48
N ARG A 59 -13.31 4.07 10.63
CA ARG A 59 -13.01 3.51 11.97
C ARG A 59 -13.59 2.10 12.15
N GLU A 60 -14.84 1.89 11.79
CA GLU A 60 -15.49 0.57 11.85
C GLU A 60 -14.77 -0.45 10.97
N LEU A 61 -14.37 -0.05 9.75
CA LEU A 61 -13.58 -0.93 8.89
C LEU A 61 -12.22 -1.25 9.51
N LEU A 62 -11.53 -0.25 10.07
CA LEU A 62 -10.24 -0.46 10.72
C LEU A 62 -10.36 -1.47 11.87
N ASP A 63 -11.39 -1.36 12.69
CA ASP A 63 -11.65 -2.31 13.78
C ASP A 63 -12.03 -3.68 13.24
N ALA A 64 -12.87 -3.75 12.21
CA ALA A 64 -13.24 -5.00 11.55
C ALA A 64 -12.03 -5.70 10.92
N ILE A 65 -11.06 -4.95 10.38
CA ILE A 65 -9.80 -5.51 9.84
C ILE A 65 -9.00 -6.17 10.98
N ARG A 66 -8.95 -5.54 12.16
CA ARG A 66 -8.12 -5.98 13.30
C ARG A 66 -8.70 -7.16 14.07
N ILE A 67 -10.04 -7.27 14.16
CA ILE A 67 -10.70 -8.38 14.86
C ILE A 67 -10.52 -9.65 14.03
N ARG A 68 -9.58 -10.52 14.39
CA ARG A 68 -9.42 -11.85 13.78
C ARG A 68 -10.78 -12.56 13.83
N PRO A 69 -11.33 -13.04 12.71
CA PRO A 69 -12.67 -13.61 12.73
C PRO A 69 -12.69 -14.78 13.72
N SER A 70 -13.64 -14.76 14.67
CA SER A 70 -14.11 -16.01 15.27
C SER A 70 -14.63 -16.90 14.11
N PRO A 71 -14.71 -18.23 14.27
CA PRO A 71 -15.26 -19.08 13.23
C PRO A 71 -16.68 -18.66 12.77
N ASP A 72 -17.37 -17.85 13.58
CA ASP A 72 -18.72 -17.31 13.33
C ASP A 72 -18.73 -15.80 12.97
N ALA A 73 -17.59 -15.11 13.03
CA ALA A 73 -17.49 -13.68 12.73
C ALA A 73 -17.20 -13.52 11.25
N ASP A 74 -18.19 -12.99 10.54
CA ASP A 74 -18.22 -12.94 9.10
C ASP A 74 -16.96 -12.29 8.51
N LEU A 75 -16.23 -13.08 7.72
CA LEU A 75 -15.30 -12.56 6.72
C LEU A 75 -15.97 -11.46 5.85
N ALA A 76 -17.31 -11.52 5.73
CA ALA A 76 -18.13 -10.54 5.04
C ALA A 76 -18.12 -9.16 5.68
N THR A 77 -18.07 -8.99 7.01
CA THR A 77 -18.27 -7.65 7.63
C THR A 77 -17.23 -6.62 7.19
N ALA A 78 -15.94 -6.98 7.23
CA ALA A 78 -14.87 -6.07 6.79
C ALA A 78 -14.93 -5.83 5.27
N ALA A 79 -15.27 -6.85 4.48
CA ALA A 79 -15.42 -6.72 3.04
C ALA A 79 -16.63 -5.85 2.66
N ASP A 80 -17.74 -5.98 3.39
CA ASP A 80 -18.98 -5.22 3.21
C ASP A 80 -18.75 -3.75 3.57
N LEU A 81 -18.08 -3.49 4.69
CA LEU A 81 -17.64 -2.14 5.07
C LEU A 81 -16.72 -1.54 4.00
N ALA A 82 -15.73 -2.29 3.52
CA ALA A 82 -14.86 -1.82 2.44
C ALA A 82 -15.61 -1.53 1.12
N ARG A 83 -16.67 -2.27 0.81
CA ARG A 83 -17.52 -2.00 -0.37
C ARG A 83 -18.36 -0.74 -0.20
N ARG A 84 -18.76 -0.42 1.04
CA ARG A 84 -19.51 0.79 1.40
C ARG A 84 -18.63 2.04 1.43
N ILE A 85 -17.31 1.88 1.58
CA ILE A 85 -16.38 3.00 1.51
C ILE A 85 -16.29 3.52 0.06
N GLY A 86 -16.56 4.81 -0.12
CA GLY A 86 -16.38 5.53 -1.38
C GLY A 86 -14.94 6.06 -1.57
N ASP A 87 -14.71 6.78 -2.67
CA ASP A 87 -13.39 7.26 -3.11
C ASP A 87 -12.68 8.20 -2.12
N GLN A 88 -13.43 8.93 -1.29
CA GLN A 88 -12.88 9.96 -0.40
C GLN A 88 -12.00 9.40 0.72
N CYS A 89 -12.37 8.25 1.29
CA CYS A 89 -11.56 7.58 2.31
C CYS A 89 -10.30 6.89 1.73
N ILE A 90 -10.16 6.81 0.41
CA ILE A 90 -9.24 5.88 -0.24
C ILE A 90 -7.97 6.57 -0.75
N ARG A 91 -8.08 7.88 -1.03
CA ARG A 91 -7.02 8.73 -1.59
C ARG A 91 -6.20 9.49 -0.54
N GLY A 92 -6.71 9.63 0.68
CA GLY A 92 -6.12 10.47 1.72
C GLY A 92 -5.54 9.66 2.89
N PHE A 93 -4.29 9.95 3.25
CA PHE A 93 -3.70 9.48 4.51
C PHE A 93 -4.63 9.84 5.66
N PHE A 94 -5.18 8.84 6.36
CA PHE A 94 -5.92 9.10 7.59
C PHE A 94 -4.95 9.50 8.69
N VAL A 95 -4.81 10.81 8.87
CA VAL A 95 -4.31 11.38 10.10
C VAL A 95 -5.44 11.30 11.12
N PHE A 96 -5.46 10.20 11.86
CA PHE A 96 -6.33 10.11 13.01
C PHE A 96 -5.79 11.03 14.11
N ASN A 97 -6.39 12.20 14.30
CA ASN A 97 -6.11 13.06 15.46
C ASN A 97 -6.52 12.40 16.80
N ASP A 98 -7.21 11.26 16.77
CA ASP A 98 -7.76 10.62 17.98
C ASP A 98 -7.54 9.09 18.03
N VAL A 99 -6.53 8.58 17.32
CA VAL A 99 -6.20 7.15 17.31
C VAL A 99 -4.71 6.88 17.61
N ASP A 100 -4.16 7.66 18.54
CA ASP A 100 -2.80 7.52 19.08
C ASP A 100 -2.47 6.09 19.53
N LYS A 101 -3.47 5.33 19.99
CA LYS A 101 -3.27 3.93 20.43
C LYS A 101 -3.22 2.91 19.29
N VAL A 102 -3.90 3.15 18.16
CA VAL A 102 -3.87 2.21 17.03
C VAL A 102 -2.66 2.47 16.14
N LEU A 103 -2.30 3.75 15.94
CA LEU A 103 -1.10 4.14 15.20
C LEU A 103 0.18 3.73 15.95
N GLN A 104 0.21 3.73 17.28
CA GLN A 104 1.36 3.23 18.06
C GLN A 104 1.80 1.82 17.64
N ARG A 105 0.86 0.93 17.33
CA ARG A 105 1.15 -0.45 16.90
C ARG A 105 1.88 -0.49 15.56
N TYR A 106 1.61 0.47 14.69
CA TYR A 106 2.26 0.63 13.39
C TYR A 106 3.42 1.62 13.41
N GLY A 107 3.80 2.15 14.58
CA GLY A 107 4.97 3.02 14.75
C GLY A 107 4.69 4.52 14.87
N GLY A 108 3.42 4.91 15.03
CA GLY A 108 2.98 6.30 15.23
C GLY A 108 2.69 7.08 13.95
N GLU A 109 3.06 6.55 12.77
CA GLU A 109 2.79 7.19 11.49
C GLU A 109 1.44 6.74 10.90
N PRO A 110 0.64 7.65 10.34
CA PRO A 110 -0.61 7.31 9.68
C PRO A 110 -0.35 6.44 8.45
N LEU A 111 -0.95 5.24 8.40
CA LEU A 111 -0.89 4.34 7.26
C LEU A 111 -2.24 4.26 6.56
N PRO A 112 -2.27 4.17 5.21
CA PRO A 112 -3.50 3.92 4.47
C PRO A 112 -4.20 2.63 4.90
N ILE A 113 -5.53 2.63 4.90
CA ILE A 113 -6.34 1.50 5.38
C ILE A 113 -6.11 0.20 4.58
N HIS A 114 -5.83 0.30 3.28
CA HIS A 114 -5.49 -0.86 2.44
C HIS A 114 -4.12 -1.46 2.83
N THR A 115 -3.15 -0.62 3.24
CA THR A 115 -1.85 -1.09 3.75
C THR A 115 -2.01 -1.83 5.07
N ILE A 116 -2.87 -1.32 5.95
CA ILE A 116 -3.24 -2.00 7.21
C ILE A 116 -3.93 -3.34 6.91
N ALA A 117 -4.85 -3.38 5.96
CA ALA A 117 -5.50 -4.62 5.52
C ALA A 117 -4.46 -5.66 5.05
N LEU A 118 -3.45 -5.24 4.29
CA LEU A 118 -2.36 -6.12 3.88
C LEU A 118 -1.50 -6.60 5.07
N ILE A 119 -1.20 -5.75 6.04
CA ILE A 119 -0.42 -6.13 7.25
C ILE A 119 -1.20 -7.15 8.09
N GLU A 120 -2.51 -6.95 8.24
CA GLU A 120 -3.42 -7.85 8.96
C GLU A 120 -3.85 -9.07 8.14
N LYS A 121 -3.25 -9.28 6.95
CA LYS A 121 -3.46 -10.43 6.06
C LYS A 121 -4.88 -10.55 5.48
N ARG A 122 -5.56 -9.42 5.30
CA ARG A 122 -6.88 -9.30 4.66
C ARG A 122 -6.74 -8.82 3.22
N GLY A 123 -6.19 -9.68 2.37
CA GLY A 123 -5.93 -9.37 0.96
C GLY A 123 -7.22 -9.19 0.15
N ASP A 124 -8.30 -9.85 0.57
CA ASP A 124 -9.66 -9.66 0.06
C ASP A 124 -10.17 -8.24 0.29
N VAL A 125 -10.02 -7.72 1.51
CA VAL A 125 -10.38 -6.34 1.85
C VAL A 125 -9.49 -5.35 1.10
N ALA A 126 -8.18 -5.61 1.05
CA ALA A 126 -7.25 -4.77 0.29
C ALA A 126 -7.62 -4.71 -1.21
N ASN A 127 -8.00 -5.84 -1.81
CA ASN A 127 -8.44 -5.91 -3.20
C ASN A 127 -9.69 -5.06 -3.47
N ILE A 128 -10.69 -5.13 -2.59
CA ILE A 128 -11.88 -4.27 -2.69
C ILE A 128 -11.49 -2.79 -2.64
N LEU A 129 -10.57 -2.42 -1.75
CA LEU A 129 -10.09 -1.05 -1.64
C LEU A 129 -9.31 -0.62 -2.89
N PHE A 130 -8.54 -1.53 -3.51
CA PHE A 130 -7.85 -1.27 -4.77
C PHE A 130 -8.83 -1.08 -5.94
N ASP A 131 -9.90 -1.87 -6.02
CA ASP A 131 -10.97 -1.68 -7.02
C ASP A 131 -11.65 -0.31 -6.91
N LYS A 132 -11.60 0.30 -5.72
CA LYS A 132 -12.11 1.63 -5.42
C LYS A 132 -11.06 2.75 -5.55
N GLY A 133 -9.88 2.45 -6.10
CA GLY A 133 -8.86 3.45 -6.40
C GLY A 133 -7.86 3.71 -5.26
N ALA A 134 -7.66 2.74 -4.36
CA ALA A 134 -6.62 2.84 -3.33
C ALA A 134 -5.23 2.98 -3.94
N ASP A 135 -4.45 3.91 -3.40
CA ASP A 135 -3.12 4.20 -3.90
C ASP A 135 -2.15 3.04 -3.62
N VAL A 136 -1.68 2.39 -4.68
CA VAL A 136 -0.70 1.29 -4.61
C VAL A 136 0.76 1.75 -4.48
N PHE A 137 1.01 3.07 -4.46
CA PHE A 137 2.34 3.70 -4.47
C PHE A 137 2.80 4.23 -3.11
N VAL A 138 1.97 4.03 -2.08
CA VAL A 138 2.28 4.47 -0.72
C VAL A 138 3.42 3.67 -0.13
N LEU A 139 4.12 4.25 0.86
CA LEU A 139 5.19 3.56 1.58
C LEU A 139 4.83 3.44 3.06
N ASP A 140 5.14 2.29 3.66
CA ASP A 140 5.13 2.19 5.12
C ASP A 140 6.39 2.82 5.74
N ARG A 141 6.44 2.87 7.07
CA ARG A 141 7.61 3.36 7.84
C ARG A 141 8.91 2.58 7.60
N PHE A 142 8.84 1.40 6.99
CA PHE A 142 9.99 0.59 6.59
C PHE A 142 10.35 0.79 5.12
N GLU A 143 9.74 1.78 4.46
CA GLU A 143 9.83 2.06 3.02
C GLU A 143 9.39 0.87 2.18
N LYS A 144 8.42 0.09 2.66
CA LYS A 144 7.81 -0.98 1.87
C LYS A 144 6.62 -0.47 1.09
N THR A 145 6.57 -0.87 -0.17
CA THR A 145 5.39 -0.71 -1.02
C THR A 145 4.31 -1.73 -0.65
N PRO A 146 3.02 -1.46 -0.96
CA PRO A 146 1.94 -2.44 -0.86
C PRO A 146 2.29 -3.79 -1.48
N LEU A 147 3.00 -3.79 -2.63
CA LEU A 147 3.48 -5.01 -3.27
C LEU A 147 4.37 -5.83 -2.32
N GLN A 148 5.38 -5.20 -1.73
CA GLN A 148 6.29 -5.87 -0.80
C GLN A 148 5.59 -6.35 0.48
N ILE A 149 4.61 -5.59 0.98
CA ILE A 149 3.82 -5.96 2.16
C ILE A 149 2.97 -7.19 1.85
N ALA A 150 2.21 -7.17 0.74
CA ALA A 150 1.42 -8.30 0.26
C ALA A 150 2.28 -9.56 0.06
N THR A 151 3.46 -9.41 -0.56
CA THR A 151 4.44 -10.49 -0.72
C THR A 151 4.90 -11.03 0.63
N SER A 152 5.28 -10.17 1.58
CA SER A 152 5.78 -10.57 2.91
C SER A 152 4.78 -11.40 3.72
N HIS A 153 3.49 -11.17 3.47
CA HIS A 153 2.38 -11.86 4.11
C HIS A 153 1.79 -13.01 3.26
N LYS A 154 2.45 -13.38 2.14
CA LYS A 154 2.04 -14.48 1.24
C LYS A 154 0.65 -14.31 0.62
N GLN A 155 0.22 -13.07 0.39
CA GLN A 155 -1.11 -12.77 -0.17
C GLN A 155 -1.05 -12.70 -1.70
N ILE A 156 -1.03 -13.87 -2.36
CA ILE A 156 -0.82 -13.96 -3.82
C ILE A 156 -1.89 -13.19 -4.62
N ASN A 157 -3.16 -13.27 -4.21
CA ASN A 157 -4.25 -12.57 -4.89
C ASN A 157 -4.06 -11.04 -4.85
N ALA A 158 -3.63 -10.51 -3.72
CA ALA A 158 -3.33 -9.08 -3.58
C ALA A 158 -2.11 -8.67 -4.41
N VAL A 159 -1.06 -9.49 -4.43
CA VAL A 159 0.11 -9.27 -5.30
C VAL A 159 -0.29 -9.20 -6.76
N GLN A 160 -1.13 -10.13 -7.21
CA GLN A 160 -1.59 -10.18 -8.60
C GLN A 160 -2.43 -8.96 -8.96
N LYS A 161 -3.32 -8.53 -8.05
CA LYS A 161 -4.13 -7.31 -8.21
C LYS A 161 -3.28 -6.05 -8.28
N ILE A 162 -2.28 -5.91 -7.40
CA ILE A 162 -1.35 -4.77 -7.43
C ILE A 162 -0.59 -4.75 -8.76
N ILE A 163 -0.08 -5.89 -9.23
CA ILE A 163 0.62 -5.98 -10.52
C ILE A 163 -0.30 -5.61 -11.69
N GLU A 164 -1.57 -6.03 -11.67
CA GLU A 164 -2.58 -5.65 -12.65
C GLU A 164 -2.75 -4.13 -12.72
N ILE A 165 -2.88 -3.47 -11.56
CA ILE A 165 -2.99 -2.01 -11.47
C ILE A 165 -1.70 -1.34 -11.98
N LEU A 166 -0.54 -1.86 -11.61
CA LEU A 166 0.75 -1.36 -12.09
C LEU A 166 0.91 -1.51 -13.62
N ASN A 167 0.34 -2.54 -14.24
CA ASN A 167 0.34 -2.69 -15.70
C ASN A 167 -0.50 -1.63 -16.41
N GLY A 168 -1.53 -1.08 -15.74
CA GLY A 168 -2.30 0.07 -16.22
C GLY A 168 -1.53 1.39 -16.15
N HIS A 169 -0.39 1.40 -15.45
CA HIS A 169 0.52 2.52 -15.40
C HIS A 169 1.69 2.33 -16.39
N GLY A 170 2.32 3.44 -16.81
CA GLY A 170 3.43 3.38 -17.76
C GLY A 170 4.60 2.51 -17.25
N THR A 171 5.32 1.88 -18.18
CA THR A 171 6.39 0.90 -17.91
C THR A 171 7.42 1.39 -16.89
N THR A 172 7.81 2.67 -16.95
CA THR A 172 8.76 3.27 -16.01
C THR A 172 8.26 3.26 -14.57
N ARG A 173 6.97 3.59 -14.36
CA ARG A 173 6.38 3.63 -13.02
C ARG A 173 6.21 2.22 -12.47
N LYS A 174 5.74 1.28 -13.30
CA LYS A 174 5.67 -0.14 -12.95
C LYS A 174 7.04 -0.68 -12.52
N GLN A 175 8.08 -0.44 -13.31
CA GLN A 175 9.42 -0.96 -13.01
C GLN A 175 9.93 -0.42 -11.68
N ARG A 176 9.74 0.89 -11.43
CA ARG A 176 10.12 1.53 -10.16
C ARG A 176 9.50 0.81 -8.96
N GLU A 177 8.24 0.41 -9.03
CA GLU A 177 7.57 -0.29 -7.93
C GLU A 177 7.99 -1.75 -7.76
N LEU A 178 8.23 -2.46 -8.86
CA LEU A 178 8.73 -3.84 -8.84
C LEU A 178 10.14 -3.92 -8.22
N ASP A 179 10.97 -2.93 -8.56
CA ASP A 179 12.38 -2.84 -8.19
C ASP A 179 12.63 -1.99 -6.95
N HIS A 180 11.58 -1.41 -6.36
CA HIS A 180 11.69 -0.61 -5.15
C HIS A 180 12.37 -1.42 -4.04
N ILE A 181 13.26 -0.79 -3.29
CA ILE A 181 13.96 -1.38 -2.16
C ILE A 181 13.46 -0.77 -0.86
N ASN A 182 13.19 -1.60 0.15
CA ASN A 182 12.88 -1.12 1.49
C ASN A 182 14.14 -0.77 2.29
N LYS A 183 13.98 -0.37 3.56
CA LYS A 183 15.10 -0.09 4.49
C LYS A 183 16.11 -1.23 4.69
N LYS A 184 15.81 -2.46 4.26
CA LYS A 184 16.75 -3.60 4.27
C LYS A 184 17.41 -3.86 2.90
N GLY A 185 17.19 -2.97 1.93
CA GLY A 185 17.62 -3.13 0.54
C GLY A 185 16.85 -4.22 -0.21
N GLN A 186 15.71 -4.69 0.30
CA GLN A 186 15.01 -5.83 -0.30
C GLN A 186 13.91 -5.38 -1.25
N THR A 187 13.91 -5.93 -2.46
CA THR A 187 12.78 -5.86 -3.40
C THR A 187 11.70 -6.91 -3.08
N ALA A 188 10.55 -6.85 -3.76
CA ALA A 188 9.51 -7.88 -3.62
C ALA A 188 10.02 -9.28 -3.98
N LEU A 189 10.89 -9.38 -4.99
CA LEU A 189 11.48 -10.65 -5.43
C LEU A 189 12.38 -11.28 -4.35
N HIS A 190 13.20 -10.48 -3.67
CA HIS A 190 14.00 -10.95 -2.54
C HIS A 190 13.13 -11.50 -1.40
N ILE A 191 12.02 -10.83 -1.10
CA ILE A 191 11.08 -11.27 -0.08
C ILE A 191 10.46 -12.62 -0.50
N ALA A 192 10.05 -12.77 -1.76
CA ALA A 192 9.50 -14.01 -2.30
C ALA A 192 10.48 -15.20 -2.19
N VAL A 193 11.76 -14.98 -2.52
CA VAL A 193 12.84 -15.98 -2.37
C VAL A 193 13.03 -16.38 -0.90
N LYS A 194 13.08 -15.40 0.02
CA LYS A 194 13.21 -15.66 1.46
C LYS A 194 12.05 -16.49 2.02
N LEU A 195 10.84 -16.27 1.47
CA LEU A 195 9.63 -17.00 1.80
C LEU A 195 9.54 -18.40 1.17
N GLN A 196 10.47 -18.75 0.27
CA GLN A 196 10.51 -20.02 -0.46
C GLN A 196 9.23 -20.26 -1.28
N SER A 197 8.67 -19.19 -1.85
CA SER A 197 7.43 -19.28 -2.63
C SER A 197 7.73 -19.20 -4.12
N ILE A 198 7.81 -20.36 -4.77
CA ILE A 198 8.03 -20.47 -6.21
C ILE A 198 6.93 -19.74 -7.01
N GLN A 199 5.69 -19.82 -6.54
CA GLN A 199 4.56 -19.12 -7.15
C GLN A 199 4.76 -17.61 -7.12
N MET A 200 5.16 -17.06 -5.98
CA MET A 200 5.40 -15.62 -5.83
C MET A 200 6.59 -15.15 -6.66
N VAL A 201 7.68 -15.91 -6.66
CA VAL A 201 8.86 -15.66 -7.52
C VAL A 201 8.45 -15.63 -8.98
N THR A 202 7.69 -16.62 -9.42
CA THR A 202 7.20 -16.74 -10.80
C THR A 202 6.30 -15.56 -11.18
N THR A 203 5.36 -15.18 -10.32
CA THR A 203 4.45 -14.04 -10.57
C THR A 203 5.23 -12.73 -10.71
N LEU A 204 6.24 -12.49 -9.86
CA LEU A 204 7.05 -11.28 -9.89
C LEU A 204 8.00 -11.24 -11.10
N GLN A 205 8.63 -12.37 -11.47
CA GLN A 205 9.46 -12.46 -12.67
C GLN A 205 8.63 -12.25 -13.94
N ASN A 206 7.47 -12.88 -14.04
CA ASN A 206 6.56 -12.67 -15.17
C ASN A 206 6.07 -11.21 -15.26
N ALA A 207 6.06 -10.49 -14.14
CA ALA A 207 5.77 -9.05 -14.12
C ALA A 207 6.95 -8.18 -14.57
N GLY A 208 8.17 -8.72 -14.64
CA GLY A 208 9.39 -8.02 -15.03
C GLY A 208 10.25 -7.52 -13.87
N ALA A 209 10.12 -8.10 -12.67
CA ALA A 209 10.97 -7.73 -11.53
C ALA A 209 12.44 -8.09 -11.80
N ASN A 210 13.36 -7.16 -11.53
CA ASN A 210 14.78 -7.34 -11.81
C ASN A 210 15.46 -8.25 -10.74
N PRO A 211 16.02 -9.41 -11.12
CA PRO A 211 16.70 -10.31 -10.20
C PRO A 211 18.12 -9.85 -9.79
N GLU A 212 18.71 -8.92 -10.53
CA GLU A 212 20.11 -8.48 -10.39
C GLU A 212 20.30 -7.37 -9.34
N ILE A 213 19.21 -6.84 -8.77
CA ILE A 213 19.31 -5.84 -7.72
C ILE A 213 19.89 -6.49 -6.46
N PRO A 214 20.98 -5.99 -5.88
CA PRO A 214 21.52 -6.55 -4.64
C PRO A 214 20.82 -5.97 -3.41
N VAL A 215 20.66 -6.78 -2.36
CA VAL A 215 20.28 -6.28 -1.02
C VAL A 215 21.48 -5.66 -0.30
N LEU A 216 21.29 -5.07 0.89
CA LEU A 216 22.35 -4.33 1.59
C LEU A 216 23.64 -5.10 1.90
N ASN A 217 23.58 -6.43 1.95
CA ASN A 217 24.77 -7.27 2.16
C ASN A 217 25.48 -7.65 0.86
N GLY A 218 25.06 -7.08 -0.29
CA GLY A 218 25.58 -7.36 -1.61
C GLY A 218 24.91 -8.51 -2.35
N ASN A 219 24.03 -9.28 -1.70
CA ASN A 219 23.47 -10.48 -2.32
C ASN A 219 22.31 -10.18 -3.27
N THR A 220 22.30 -10.79 -4.46
CA THR A 220 21.15 -10.80 -5.38
C THR A 220 20.07 -11.80 -4.95
N ALA A 221 18.92 -11.79 -5.64
CA ALA A 221 17.85 -12.76 -5.42
C ALA A 221 18.34 -14.22 -5.62
N LEU A 222 19.21 -14.45 -6.61
CA LEU A 222 19.80 -15.76 -6.88
C LEU A 222 20.74 -16.21 -5.74
N GLU A 223 21.60 -15.31 -5.26
CA GLU A 223 22.53 -15.60 -4.17
C GLU A 223 21.78 -15.87 -2.86
N MET A 224 20.69 -15.14 -2.60
CA MET A 224 19.78 -15.44 -1.50
C MET A 224 19.14 -16.83 -1.64
N ALA A 225 18.72 -17.24 -2.85
CA ALA A 225 18.15 -18.56 -3.08
C ALA A 225 19.17 -19.68 -2.81
N ILE A 226 20.42 -19.53 -3.27
CA ILE A 226 21.52 -20.47 -3.01
C ILE A 226 21.82 -20.54 -1.51
N PHE A 227 21.87 -19.39 -0.83
CA PHE A 227 22.09 -19.35 0.62
C PHE A 227 20.97 -20.08 1.38
N GLU A 228 19.71 -19.86 1.04
CA GLU A 228 18.57 -20.53 1.67
C GLU A 228 18.52 -22.03 1.36
N TRP A 229 18.86 -22.46 0.14
CA TRP A 229 18.98 -23.87 -0.22
C TRP A 229 20.00 -24.60 0.66
N ARG A 230 21.17 -23.99 0.89
CA ARG A 230 22.20 -24.54 1.80
C ARG A 230 21.74 -24.54 3.25
N ARG A 231 21.06 -23.48 3.70
CA ARG A 231 20.64 -23.31 5.09
C ARG A 231 19.49 -24.24 5.50
N ARG A 232 18.60 -24.58 4.57
CA ARG A 232 17.37 -25.38 4.83
C ARG A 232 17.47 -26.84 4.38
N SER A 233 18.68 -27.38 4.29
CA SER A 233 18.93 -28.78 3.93
C SER A 233 18.42 -29.18 2.54
N LEU A 234 18.68 -28.34 1.52
CA LEU A 234 18.45 -28.66 0.11
C LEU A 234 16.98 -28.88 -0.26
N SER A 235 16.06 -28.05 0.25
CA SER A 235 14.64 -28.17 -0.11
C SER A 235 14.43 -28.02 -1.63
N GLU A 236 13.59 -28.89 -2.20
CA GLU A 236 13.22 -28.89 -3.63
C GLU A 236 12.71 -27.51 -4.08
N ASP A 237 11.93 -26.83 -3.23
CA ASP A 237 11.43 -25.48 -3.52
C ASP A 237 12.55 -24.46 -3.72
N ALA A 238 13.62 -24.54 -2.92
CA ALA A 238 14.76 -23.62 -3.04
C ALA A 238 15.54 -23.90 -4.33
N TYR A 239 15.69 -25.18 -4.68
CA TYR A 239 16.34 -25.60 -5.91
C TYR A 239 15.54 -25.17 -7.14
N ALA A 240 14.21 -25.33 -7.13
CA ALA A 240 13.33 -24.85 -8.18
C ALA A 240 13.45 -23.33 -8.37
N ILE A 241 13.52 -22.55 -7.28
CA ILE A 241 13.74 -21.11 -7.32
C ILE A 241 15.11 -20.78 -7.94
N ILE A 242 16.18 -21.50 -7.59
CA ILE A 242 17.52 -21.31 -8.19
C ILE A 242 17.47 -21.56 -9.70
N GLN A 243 16.85 -22.66 -10.14
CA GLN A 243 16.72 -22.96 -11.56
C GLN A 243 15.93 -21.88 -12.30
N ARG A 244 14.84 -21.40 -11.69
CA ARG A 244 14.00 -20.34 -12.25
C ARG A 244 14.77 -19.03 -12.43
N LEU A 245 15.54 -18.61 -11.43
CA LEU A 245 16.35 -17.38 -11.48
C LEU A 245 17.54 -17.48 -12.43
N ARG A 246 18.06 -18.69 -12.71
CA ARG A 246 19.16 -18.90 -13.67
C ARG A 246 18.74 -18.85 -15.13
N ASN A 247 17.51 -19.26 -15.43
CA ASN A 247 17.00 -19.40 -16.80
C ASN A 247 16.60 -18.06 -17.44
N GLU A 248 17.00 -16.92 -16.87
CA GLU A 248 16.70 -15.58 -17.39
C GLU A 248 17.83 -15.00 -18.28
N ASN A 249 18.77 -15.84 -18.76
CA ASN A 249 19.80 -15.47 -19.75
C ASN A 249 19.53 -16.11 -21.12
#